data_AF-A0A380G7Q5-F1
#
_entry.id   AF-A0A380G7Q5-F1
#
_cell.length_a   1.000
_cell.length_b   1.000
_cell.length_c   1.000
_cell.angle_alpha   90.00
_cell.angle_beta   90.00
_cell.angle_gamma   90.00
#
_symmetry.space_group_name_H-M   'P 1'
#
loop_
_entity.id
_entity.type
_entity.pdbx_description
1 polymer ?
#
loop_
_entity_poly.entity_id
_entity_poly.type
_entity_poly.pdbx_seq_one_letter_code
_entity_poly.pdbx_strand_id
1 'polypeptide(L)' 'MSRNFIYILIVIAIANIIAQIGFIIASLFGFIHYYPIFQLIGSCLLLLFAIDTLKFNRAKTVYLIAGLVFIIAGILLKL' A
#
# COMPACT_ATOMS: atom_id res chain seq x y z
N MET A 1 12.58 -14.02 -6.39
CA MET A 1 11.20 -13.96 -5.86
C MET A 1 10.33 -14.82 -6.75
N SER A 2 9.55 -15.76 -6.22
CA SER A 2 8.70 -16.60 -7.08
C SER A 2 7.57 -15.75 -7.67
N ARG A 3 7.13 -16.04 -8.91
CA ARG A 3 5.99 -15.33 -9.52
C ARG A 3 4.74 -15.40 -8.64
N ASN A 4 4.49 -16.55 -8.02
CA ASN A 4 3.36 -16.75 -7.10
C ASN A 4 3.41 -15.78 -5.92
N PHE A 5 4.60 -15.56 -5.34
CA PHE A 5 4.76 -14.60 -4.25
C PHE A 5 4.43 -13.16 -4.72
N ILE A 6 4.86 -12.79 -5.92
CA ILE A 6 4.59 -11.44 -6.45
C ILE A 6 3.09 -11.24 -6.69
N TYR A 7 2.39 -12.25 -7.21
CA TYR A 7 0.93 -12.19 -7.36
C TYR A 7 0.20 -12.07 -6.02
N ILE A 8 0.63 -12.82 -5.00
CA ILE A 8 0.09 -12.69 -3.64
C ILE A 8 0.30 -11.25 -3.12
N LEU A 9 1.48 -10.69 -3.33
CA LEU A 9 1.80 -9.33 -2.89
C LEU A 9 0.93 -8.27 -3.60
N ILE A 10 0.64 -8.47 -4.89
CA ILE A 10 -0.30 -7.62 -5.65
C ILE A 10 -1.70 -7.70 -5.07
N VAL A 11 -2.22 -8.90 -4.83
CA VAL A 11 -3.57 -9.10 -4.27
C VAL A 11 -3.70 -8.42 -2.91
N ILE A 12 -2.71 -8.61 -2.03
CA ILE A 12 -2.70 -7.98 -0.69
C ILE A 12 -2.63 -6.45 -0.82
N ALA A 13 -1.77 -5.92 -1.70
CA ALA A 13 -1.66 -4.47 -1.89
C ALA A 13 -2.97 -3.86 -2.40
N ILE A 14 -3.65 -4.50 -3.36
CA ILE A 14 -4.96 -4.05 -3.86
C ILE A 14 -6.01 -4.09 -2.74
N ALA A 15 -6.09 -5.18 -1.98
CA ALA A 15 -7.02 -5.30 -0.86
C ALA A 15 -6.82 -4.18 0.18
N ASN A 16 -5.56 -3.89 0.52
CA ASN A 16 -5.22 -2.80 1.45
C ASN A 16 -5.62 -1.42 0.90
N ILE A 17 -5.38 -1.16 -0.39
CA ILE A 17 -5.80 0.09 -1.05
C ILE A 17 -7.32 0.26 -0.96
N ILE A 18 -8.09 -0.79 -1.28
CA ILE A 18 -9.56 -0.76 -1.20
C ILE A 18 -10.02 -0.47 0.23
N ALA A 19 -9.45 -1.16 1.22
CA ALA A 19 -9.80 -0.97 2.63
C ALA A 19 -9.49 0.46 3.10
N GLN A 20 -8.34 1.01 2.74
CA GLN A 20 -7.92 2.36 3.12
C GLN A 20 -8.78 3.43 2.46
N ILE A 21 -9.17 3.25 1.20
CA ILE A 21 -10.17 4.12 0.54
C ILE A 21 -11.50 4.05 1.29
N GLY A 22 -11.95 2.85 1.67
CA GLY A 22 -13.17 2.67 2.46
C GLY A 22 -13.12 3.43 3.80
N PHE A 23 -11.99 3.37 4.51
CA PHE A 23 -11.79 4.14 5.74
C PHE A 23 -11.80 5.65 5.49
N ILE A 24 -11.13 6.14 4.44
CA ILE A 24 -11.16 7.57 4.10
C ILE A 24 -12.60 8.02 3.82
N ILE A 25 -13.37 7.24 3.05
CA ILE A 25 -14.79 7.53 2.76
C ILE A 25 -15.60 7.55 4.06
N ALA A 26 -15.49 6.51 4.90
CA ALA A 26 -16.19 6.45 6.18
C ALA A 26 -15.85 7.64 7.08
N SER A 27 -14.60 8.12 7.04
CA SER A 27 -14.15 9.28 7.80
C SER A 27 -14.71 10.59 7.26
N LEU A 28 -14.89 10.74 5.94
CA LEU A 28 -15.55 11.89 5.33
C LEU A 28 -17.03 12.00 5.73
N PHE A 29 -17.69 10.87 5.96
CA PHE A 29 -19.07 10.82 6.46
C PHE A 29 -19.18 10.87 8.00
N GLY A 30 -18.06 11.02 8.71
CA GLY A 30 -18.04 11.14 10.17
C GLY A 30 -18.32 9.83 10.93
N PHE A 31 -18.30 8.67 10.27
CA PHE A 31 -18.46 7.37 10.94
C PHE A 31 -17.22 6.97 11.75
N ILE A 32 -16.04 7.42 11.31
CA ILE A 32 -14.75 7.21 11.97
C ILE A 32 -13.90 8.49 11.86
N HIS A 33 -12.84 8.59 12.66
CA HIS A 33 -11.84 9.66 12.56
C HIS A 33 -10.47 9.05 12.29
N TYR A 34 -10.30 8.51 11.09
CA TYR A 34 -9.09 7.82 10.67
C TYR A 34 -8.86 8.03 9.18
N TYR A 35 -7.78 8.71 8.83
CA TYR A 35 -7.40 9.07 7.47
C TYR A 35 -6.08 8.38 7.08
N PRO A 36 -6.13 7.10 6.67
CA PRO A 36 -4.96 6.27 6.35
C PRO A 36 -4.21 6.66 5.06
N ILE A 37 -4.08 7.96 4.77
CA ILE A 37 -3.49 8.51 3.54
C ILE A 37 -2.06 8.01 3.36
N PHE A 38 -1.26 7.99 4.43
CA PHE A 38 0.11 7.50 4.35
C PHE A 38 0.18 5.99 4.08
N GLN A 39 -0.70 5.17 4.69
CA GLN A 39 -0.73 3.75 4.38
C GLN A 39 -1.26 3.48 2.95
N LEU A 40 -2.12 4.36 2.42
CA LEU A 40 -2.57 4.34 1.02
C LEU A 40 -1.42 4.58 0.06
N ILE A 41 -0.64 5.63 0.28
CA ILE A 41 0.56 5.91 -0.50
C ILE A 41 1.52 4.72 -0.42
N GLY A 42 1.74 4.18 0.78
CA GLY A 42 2.63 3.05 0.98
C GLY A 42 2.18 1.77 0.26
N SER A 43 0.88 1.45 0.31
CA SER A 43 0.30 0.29 -0.38
C SER A 43 0.40 0.42 -1.91
N CYS A 44 0.21 1.62 -2.45
CA CYS A 44 0.42 1.91 -3.87
C CYS A 44 1.88 1.72 -4.30
N LEU A 45 2.84 2.12 -3.48
CA LEU A 45 4.27 1.92 -3.76
C LEU A 45 4.66 0.43 -3.73
N LEU A 46 4.10 -0.35 -2.80
CA LEU A 46 4.27 -1.80 -2.78
C LEU A 46 3.66 -2.47 -4.02
N LEU A 47 2.51 -1.99 -4.49
CA LEU A 47 1.89 -2.47 -5.73
C LEU A 47 2.78 -2.17 -6.95
N LEU A 48 3.32 -0.95 -7.05
CA LEU A 48 4.25 -0.57 -8.12
C LEU A 48 5.52 -1.42 -8.10
N PHE A 49 6.10 -1.67 -6.92
CA PHE A 49 7.23 -2.58 -6.77
C PHE A 49 6.91 -3.97 -7.33
N ALA A 50 5.74 -4.52 -7.01
CA ALA A 50 5.33 -5.85 -7.45
C ALA A 50 5.14 -5.93 -8.97
N ILE A 51 4.49 -4.93 -9.56
CA ILE A 51 4.29 -4.83 -11.01
C ILE A 51 5.63 -4.70 -11.74
N ASP A 52 6.53 -3.84 -11.25
CA ASP A 52 7.87 -3.70 -11.83
C ASP A 52 8.67 -5.00 -11.74
N THR A 53 8.55 -5.72 -10.62
CA THR A 53 9.20 -7.04 -10.45
C THR A 53 8.71 -8.04 -11.50
N LEU A 54 7.40 -8.07 -11.78
CA LEU A 54 6.83 -8.94 -12.82
C LEU A 54 7.23 -8.55 -14.23
N LYS A 55 7.22 -7.24 -14.54
CA LYS A 55 7.39 -6.73 -15.91
C LYS A 55 8.85 -6.71 -16.34
N PHE A 56 9.76 -6.28 -15.46
CA PHE A 56 11.16 -6.02 -15.81
C PHE A 56 12.14 -7.01 -15.19
N ASN A 57 11.67 -7.92 -14.34
CA ASN A 57 12.51 -8.84 -13.54
C ASN A 57 13.61 -8.13 -12.72
N ARG A 58 13.48 -6.81 -12.57
CA ARG A 58 14.29 -5.90 -11.77
C ARG A 58 13.31 -4.96 -11.09
N ALA A 59 13.24 -5.08 -9.78
CA ALA A 59 12.38 -4.24 -8.98
C ALA A 59 13.18 -3.03 -8.47
N LYS A 60 12.59 -1.84 -8.52
CA LYS A 60 13.18 -0.68 -7.86
C LYS A 60 12.96 -0.81 -6.36
N THR A 61 13.99 -1.24 -5.64
CA THR A 61 13.97 -1.41 -4.17
C THR A 61 13.54 -0.14 -3.43
N VAL A 62 13.76 1.03 -4.06
CA VAL A 62 13.29 2.33 -3.56
C VAL A 62 11.77 2.32 -3.31
N TYR A 63 10.96 1.71 -4.18
CA TYR A 63 9.51 1.63 -3.99
C TYR A 63 9.12 0.75 -2.81
N LEU A 64 9.84 -0.36 -2.59
CA LEU A 64 9.63 -1.23 -1.43
C LEU A 64 9.93 -0.48 -0.13
N ILE A 65 11.10 0.15 -0.06
CA ILE A 65 11.57 0.87 1.14
C ILE A 65 10.64 2.05 1.43
N ALA A 66 10.37 2.89 0.43
CA ALA A 66 9.46 4.02 0.60
C ALA A 66 8.05 3.55 0.99
N GLY A 67 7.55 2.48 0.37
CA GLY A 67 6.25 1.90 0.70
C GLY A 67 6.13 1.49 2.16
N LEU A 68 7.14 0.79 2.69
CA LEU A 68 7.21 0.41 4.10
C LEU A 68 7.30 1.62 5.04
N VAL A 69 8.13 2.61 4.70
CA VAL A 69 8.26 3.85 5.49
C VAL A 69 6.92 4.57 5.58
N PHE A 70 6.18 4.69 4.48
CA PHE A 70 4.87 5.32 4.46
C PHE A 70 3.81 4.56 5.26
N ILE A 71 3.82 3.22 5.22
CA ILE A 71 2.91 2.41 6.05
C ILE A 71 3.21 2.62 7.53
N ILE A 72 4.48 2.55 7.93
CA ILE A 72 4.90 2.75 9.32
C ILE A 72 4.55 4.17 9.78
N ALA A 73 4.84 5.18 8.96
CA ALA A 73 4.49 6.57 9.24
C ALA A 73 2.98 6.74 9.45
N GLY A 74 2.14 6.13 8.62
CA GLY A 74 0.68 6.16 8.81
C GLY A 74 0.22 5.51 10.11
N ILE A 75 0.85 4.40 10.53
CA ILE A 75 0.55 3.76 11.81
C ILE A 75 0.93 4.66 12.99
N LEU A 76 2.09 5.32 12.91
CA LEU A 76 2.60 6.18 13.99
C LEU A 76 1.83 7.49 14.10
N LEU A 77 1.49 8.10 12.96
CA LEU A 77 0.83 9.40 12.93
C LEU A 77 -0.66 9.31 13.26
N LYS A 78 -1.30 8.13 13.10
CA LYS A 78 -2.73 7.89 13.36
C LYS A 78 -3.63 9.06 12.90
N LEU A 79 -3.27 9.66 11.76
CA LEU A 79 -4.10 10.66 11.10
C LEU A 79 -5.26 9.95 10.42
#